data_AF-A0ABD8APY0-F1
#
_entry.id   AF-A0ABD8APY0-F1
#
_cell.length_a   1.000
_cell.length_b   1.000
_cell.length_c   1.000
_cell.angle_alpha   90.00
_cell.angle_beta   90.00
_cell.angle_gamma   90.00
#
_symmetry.space_group_name_H-M   'P 1'
#
loop_
_entity.id
_entity.type
_entity.pdbx_description
1 polymer ?
#
loop_
_entity_poly.entity_id
_entity_poly.type
_entity_poly.pdbx_seq_one_letter_code
_entity_poly.pdbx_strand_id
1 'polypeptide(L)'
;MTEQAPDEYDWIIGPASVSLDGKATLEVPESHSYLDKPNTQRSILNSDGKPNGNEIGSLTSNSEFGSWYVVFEYVKTGHIHDDDQNLNAEELLSSYIRGTEEDNRELDPEYRTYITGWEIEPAYDITKHQLVYSLGFKNADQQAMVNYNVKLLTREGYITAILVTDTANFQQSRQAFEETVLHKLSINAGYTYEEYNASTDKTSTIGLNSLLMGGSGTQLPRNSVLFFCSKKDGL
;
A
#
# COMPACT_ATOMS: atom_id res chain seq x y z
N MET A 1 28.96 -17.33 18.53
CA MET A 1 27.80 -17.04 17.67
C MET A 1 27.21 -15.76 18.23
N THR A 2 27.47 -14.64 17.57
CA THR A 2 26.93 -13.34 17.97
C THR A 2 25.46 -13.29 17.58
N GLU A 3 24.63 -13.12 18.59
CA GLU A 3 23.20 -12.82 18.49
C GLU A 3 23.07 -11.45 17.78
N GLN A 4 22.44 -11.45 16.61
CA GLN A 4 22.23 -10.25 15.80
C GLN A 4 21.21 -9.36 16.54
N ALA A 5 21.50 -8.05 16.67
CA ALA A 5 20.65 -7.15 17.45
C ALA A 5 19.21 -7.11 16.89
N PRO A 6 18.17 -7.00 17.75
CA PRO A 6 16.76 -7.09 17.35
C PRO A 6 16.27 -6.00 16.38
N ASP A 7 17.07 -4.96 16.12
CA ASP A 7 16.69 -3.76 15.34
C ASP A 7 17.35 -3.67 13.95
N GLU A 8 18.14 -4.66 13.53
CA GLU A 8 18.82 -4.61 12.22
C GLU A 8 17.94 -5.24 11.13
N TYR A 9 17.32 -4.38 10.30
CA TYR A 9 16.71 -4.78 9.04
C TYR A 9 17.76 -4.92 7.96
N ASP A 10 17.59 -5.88 7.06
CA ASP A 10 18.46 -6.06 5.90
C ASP A 10 18.08 -5.03 4.81
N TRP A 11 18.48 -3.78 5.03
CA TRP A 11 18.22 -2.69 4.09
C TRP A 11 18.95 -2.88 2.77
N ILE A 12 18.22 -2.77 1.67
CA ILE A 12 18.79 -2.64 0.34
C ILE A 12 18.83 -1.15 -0.01
N ILE A 13 20.03 -0.58 0.03
CA ILE A 13 20.27 0.84 -0.30
C ILE A 13 20.36 0.99 -1.81
N GLY A 14 19.66 1.96 -2.37
CA GLY A 14 19.80 2.27 -3.79
C GLY A 14 21.17 2.87 -4.14
N PRO A 15 21.55 2.94 -5.43
CA PRO A 15 20.78 2.45 -6.57
C PRO A 15 20.78 0.92 -6.65
N ALA A 16 19.60 0.31 -6.74
CA ALA A 16 19.45 -1.14 -6.78
C ALA A 16 18.19 -1.55 -7.55
N SER A 17 18.23 -2.71 -8.19
CA SER A 17 17.04 -3.34 -8.78
C SER A 17 16.55 -4.45 -7.84
N VAL A 18 15.30 -4.34 -7.39
CA VAL A 18 14.70 -5.27 -6.41
C VAL A 18 13.44 -5.92 -6.96
N SER A 19 13.16 -7.13 -6.49
CA SER A 19 11.98 -7.92 -6.88
C SER A 19 10.88 -7.79 -5.85
N LEU A 20 9.66 -7.44 -6.30
CA LEU A 20 8.44 -7.51 -5.50
C LEU A 20 7.79 -8.89 -5.68
N ASP A 21 8.28 -9.86 -4.91
CA ASP A 21 7.77 -11.24 -4.87
C ASP A 21 7.68 -11.91 -6.27
N GLY A 22 8.64 -11.59 -7.14
CA GLY A 22 8.74 -12.09 -8.52
C GLY A 22 7.74 -11.48 -9.52
N LYS A 23 6.81 -10.63 -9.08
CA LYS A 23 5.69 -10.11 -9.88
C LYS A 23 5.98 -8.78 -10.54
N ALA A 24 6.81 -7.96 -9.89
CA ALA A 24 7.26 -6.70 -10.40
C ALA A 24 8.72 -6.46 -10.02
N THR A 25 9.36 -5.56 -10.75
CA THR A 25 10.70 -5.06 -10.47
C THR A 25 10.60 -3.58 -10.14
N LEU A 26 11.34 -3.15 -9.13
CA LEU A 26 11.47 -1.75 -8.72
C LEU A 26 12.94 -1.33 -8.83
N GLU A 27 13.18 -0.24 -9.56
CA GLU A 27 14.48 0.42 -9.54
C GLU A 27 14.53 1.43 -8.37
N VAL A 28 15.19 1.04 -7.29
CA VAL A 28 15.36 1.84 -6.07
C VAL A 28 16.39 2.94 -6.33
N PRO A 29 16.06 4.24 -6.18
CA PRO A 29 17.01 5.33 -6.37
C PRO A 29 18.07 5.41 -5.25
N GLU A 30 19.21 6.04 -5.53
CA GLU A 30 20.30 6.28 -4.55
C GLU A 30 19.84 6.94 -3.23
N SER A 31 18.80 7.77 -3.29
CA SER A 31 18.21 8.45 -2.14
C SER A 31 17.18 7.63 -1.36
N HIS A 32 17.07 6.32 -1.61
CA HIS A 32 16.08 5.45 -0.96
C HIS A 32 16.67 4.14 -0.44
N SER A 33 15.97 3.56 0.53
CA SER A 33 16.23 2.23 1.06
C SER A 33 14.98 1.38 0.96
N TYR A 34 15.17 0.10 0.64
CA TYR A 34 14.11 -0.88 0.46
C TYR A 34 14.24 -2.02 1.47
N LEU A 35 13.09 -2.55 1.92
CA LEU A 35 12.98 -3.80 2.65
C LEU A 35 12.22 -4.83 1.83
N ASP A 36 12.72 -6.06 1.84
CA ASP A 36 12.00 -7.20 1.28
C ASP A 36 10.75 -7.55 2.12
N LYS A 37 9.99 -8.56 1.68
CA LYS A 37 8.76 -8.99 2.35
C LYS A 37 8.96 -9.33 3.84
N PRO A 38 9.88 -10.25 4.24
CA PRO A 38 10.09 -10.55 5.65
C PRO A 38 10.47 -9.33 6.49
N ASN A 39 11.38 -8.49 5.98
CA ASN A 39 11.81 -7.29 6.70
C ASN A 39 10.72 -6.23 6.80
N THR A 40 9.90 -6.08 5.76
CA THR A 40 8.73 -5.18 5.76
C THR A 40 7.73 -5.59 6.83
N GLN A 41 7.38 -6.87 6.89
CA GLN A 41 6.42 -7.39 7.88
C GLN A 41 6.96 -7.24 9.31
N ARG A 42 8.25 -7.51 9.50
CA ARG A 42 8.93 -7.29 10.78
C ARG A 42 8.96 -5.81 11.16
N SER A 43 9.23 -4.91 10.22
CA SER A 43 9.24 -3.46 10.45
C SER A 43 7.86 -2.92 10.84
N ILE A 44 6.80 -3.39 10.20
CA ILE A 44 5.42 -3.06 10.57
C ILE A 44 5.12 -3.56 11.98
N LEU A 45 5.47 -4.81 12.31
CA LEU A 45 5.25 -5.39 13.64
C LEU A 45 6.01 -4.64 14.75
N ASN A 46 7.29 -4.31 14.51
CA ASN A 46 8.14 -3.59 15.46
C ASN A 46 7.68 -2.14 15.67
N SER A 47 6.87 -1.61 14.75
CA SER A 47 6.25 -0.27 14.85
C SER A 47 4.82 -0.35 15.41
N ASP A 48 4.51 -1.38 16.19
CA ASP A 48 3.17 -1.68 16.77
C ASP A 48 2.05 -1.86 15.72
N GLY A 49 2.40 -2.00 14.45
CA GLY A 49 1.48 -2.30 13.36
C GLY A 49 1.14 -3.79 13.26
N LYS A 50 0.13 -4.09 12.44
CA LYS A 50 -0.33 -5.46 12.20
C LYS A 50 -0.16 -5.80 10.72
N PRO A 51 0.89 -6.52 10.29
CA PRO A 51 0.99 -6.94 8.90
C PRO A 51 -0.23 -7.79 8.53
N ASN A 52 -0.76 -7.57 7.32
CA ASN A 52 -1.94 -8.26 6.80
C ASN A 52 -1.57 -9.51 5.98
N GLY A 53 -0.28 -9.74 5.72
CA GLY A 53 0.23 -10.92 5.02
C GLY A 53 0.41 -10.71 3.50
N ASN A 54 -0.17 -9.65 2.95
CA ASN A 54 -0.08 -9.30 1.53
C ASN A 54 1.16 -8.45 1.22
N GLU A 55 1.91 -8.00 2.22
CA GLU A 55 3.11 -7.19 2.00
C GLU A 55 4.13 -7.95 1.13
N ILE A 56 4.68 -7.26 0.14
CA ILE A 56 5.71 -7.76 -0.79
C ILE A 56 6.97 -6.88 -0.81
N GLY A 57 7.02 -5.85 0.04
CA GLY A 57 8.18 -4.98 0.24
C GLY A 57 7.78 -3.60 0.75
N SER A 58 8.77 -2.78 1.10
CA SER A 58 8.57 -1.39 1.46
C SER A 58 9.77 -0.52 1.11
N LEU A 59 9.55 0.79 1.05
CA LEU A 59 10.56 1.75 0.66
C LEU A 59 10.45 3.04 1.49
N THR A 60 11.60 3.63 1.82
CA THR A 60 11.69 4.91 2.54
C THR A 60 12.79 5.78 1.94
N SER A 61 12.69 7.10 2.14
CA SER A 61 13.74 8.04 1.76
C SER A 61 14.91 8.02 2.75
N ASN A 62 16.13 8.15 2.24
CA ASN A 62 17.37 8.24 3.01
C ASN A 62 17.66 9.66 3.54
N SER A 63 16.78 10.63 3.30
CA SER A 63 17.02 12.04 3.65
C SER A 63 16.49 12.42 5.04
N GLU A 64 17.14 13.41 5.67
CA GLU A 64 16.68 14.07 6.90
C GLU A 64 15.30 14.76 6.75
N PHE A 65 14.77 14.85 5.53
CA PHE A 65 13.44 15.39 5.20
C PHE A 65 12.39 14.30 4.89
N GLY A 66 12.69 13.02 5.09
CA GLY A 66 11.83 11.91 4.66
C GLY A 66 10.58 11.70 5.54
N SER A 67 9.56 12.56 5.37
CA SER A 67 8.25 12.47 6.04
C SER A 67 7.31 11.39 5.50
N TRP A 68 7.79 10.54 4.57
CA TRP A 68 6.95 9.56 3.89
C TRP A 68 7.57 8.16 3.76
N TYR A 69 6.68 7.18 3.62
CA TYR A 69 6.98 5.75 3.55
C TYR A 69 6.07 5.08 2.52
N VAL A 70 6.55 4.02 1.88
CA VAL A 70 5.76 3.25 0.91
C VAL A 70 5.70 1.80 1.33
N VAL A 71 4.50 1.23 1.33
CA VAL A 71 4.28 -0.22 1.43
C VAL A 71 3.78 -0.75 0.10
N PHE A 72 4.35 -1.86 -0.34
CA PHE A 72 3.85 -2.62 -1.48
C PHE A 72 3.13 -3.87 -1.00
N GLU A 73 1.95 -4.11 -1.56
CA GLU A 73 1.14 -5.30 -1.26
C GLU A 73 0.74 -6.00 -2.56
N TYR A 74 0.53 -7.32 -2.50
CA TYR A 74 -0.06 -8.09 -3.59
C TYR A 74 -1.22 -8.94 -3.11
N VAL A 75 -2.33 -8.90 -3.86
CA VAL A 75 -3.49 -9.76 -3.61
C VAL A 75 -3.80 -10.58 -4.86
N LYS A 76 -3.71 -11.92 -4.73
CA LYS A 76 -4.03 -12.86 -5.82
C LYS A 76 -5.53 -13.15 -5.87
N THR A 77 -6.28 -12.31 -6.56
CA THR A 77 -7.74 -12.42 -6.70
C THR A 77 -8.18 -13.24 -7.92
N GLY A 78 -7.25 -13.56 -8.83
CA GLY A 78 -7.58 -13.84 -10.23
C GLY A 78 -7.64 -12.55 -11.05
N HIS A 79 -7.75 -12.70 -12.37
CA HIS A 79 -7.84 -11.59 -13.32
C HIS A 79 -9.12 -10.77 -13.10
N ILE A 80 -8.99 -9.49 -12.78
CA ILE A 80 -10.12 -8.58 -12.57
C ILE A 80 -10.43 -7.91 -13.90
N HIS A 81 -11.61 -8.15 -14.46
CA HIS A 81 -12.04 -7.40 -15.63
C HIS A 81 -12.39 -5.95 -15.26
N ASP A 82 -12.03 -5.04 -16.15
CA ASP A 82 -12.18 -3.59 -16.01
C ASP A 82 -13.12 -2.97 -17.05
N ASP A 83 -14.02 -3.78 -17.57
CA ASP A 83 -15.10 -3.38 -18.47
C ASP A 83 -16.14 -2.51 -17.75
N ASP A 84 -16.43 -2.78 -16.48
CA ASP A 84 -17.22 -1.89 -15.61
C ASP A 84 -16.34 -1.00 -14.73
N GLN A 85 -16.19 0.24 -15.17
CA GLN A 85 -15.38 1.28 -14.51
C GLN A 85 -16.19 2.16 -13.57
N ASN A 86 -17.47 1.85 -13.32
CA ASN A 86 -18.25 2.61 -12.38
C ASN A 86 -17.69 2.37 -10.98
N LEU A 87 -17.02 3.35 -10.40
CA LEU A 87 -16.51 3.28 -9.03
C LEU A 87 -17.53 3.90 -8.07
N ASN A 88 -17.94 3.15 -7.04
CA ASN A 88 -18.74 3.70 -5.96
C ASN A 88 -17.84 4.26 -4.85
N ALA A 89 -17.45 5.53 -4.98
CA ALA A 89 -16.58 6.22 -4.03
C ALA A 89 -17.18 6.31 -2.61
N GLU A 90 -18.51 6.40 -2.49
CA GLU A 90 -19.20 6.45 -1.20
C GLU A 90 -19.16 5.09 -0.48
N GLU A 91 -19.38 4.00 -1.21
CA GLU A 91 -19.29 2.64 -0.66
C GLU A 91 -17.85 2.31 -0.25
N LEU A 92 -16.86 2.75 -1.04
CA LEU A 92 -15.44 2.62 -0.69
C LEU A 92 -15.12 3.38 0.60
N LEU A 93 -15.57 4.63 0.73
CA LEU A 93 -15.29 5.41 1.94
C LEU A 93 -15.95 4.76 3.15
N SER A 94 -17.18 4.29 2.97
CA SER A 94 -17.93 3.56 3.99
C SER A 94 -17.23 2.27 4.41
N SER A 95 -16.61 1.53 3.48
CA SER A 95 -15.86 0.32 3.80
C SER A 95 -14.64 0.62 4.67
N TYR A 96 -13.90 1.70 4.36
CA TYR A 96 -12.76 2.16 5.15
C TYR A 96 -13.16 2.63 6.55
N ILE A 97 -14.25 3.38 6.66
CA ILE A 97 -14.79 3.80 7.97
C ILE A 97 -15.15 2.58 8.80
N ARG A 98 -15.94 1.64 8.26
CA ARG A 98 -16.34 0.41 8.98
C ARG A 98 -15.15 -0.44 9.38
N GLY A 99 -14.17 -0.63 8.50
CA GLY A 99 -12.94 -1.39 8.80
C GLY A 99 -12.13 -0.77 9.92
N THR A 100 -11.95 0.56 9.87
CA THR A 100 -11.22 1.30 10.90
C THR A 100 -11.96 1.28 12.24
N GLU A 101 -13.29 1.41 12.23
CA GLU A 101 -14.10 1.30 13.45
C GLU A 101 -14.04 -0.09 14.09
N GLU A 102 -14.04 -1.16 13.27
CA GLU A 102 -13.87 -2.52 13.75
C GLU A 102 -12.49 -2.73 14.39
N ASP A 103 -11.42 -2.28 13.71
CA ASP A 103 -10.06 -2.34 14.24
C ASP A 103 -9.94 -1.55 15.56
N ASN A 104 -10.57 -0.37 15.65
CA ASN A 104 -10.58 0.47 16.86
C ASN A 104 -11.24 -0.18 18.09
N ARG A 105 -12.13 -1.17 17.92
CA ARG A 105 -12.78 -1.87 19.05
C ARG A 105 -11.79 -2.68 19.87
N GLU A 106 -10.75 -3.19 19.23
CA GLU A 106 -9.71 -4.01 19.83
C GLU A 106 -8.48 -3.18 20.28
N LEU A 107 -8.58 -1.84 20.23
CA LEU A 107 -7.47 -0.93 20.51
C LEU A 107 -7.79 0.01 21.67
N ASP A 108 -6.75 0.26 22.48
CA ASP A 108 -6.79 1.34 23.45
C ASP A 108 -6.95 2.70 22.74
N PRO A 109 -7.64 3.68 23.36
CA PRO A 109 -7.97 4.95 22.72
C PRO A 109 -6.79 5.70 22.09
N GLU A 110 -5.59 5.59 22.66
CA GLU A 110 -4.38 6.26 22.17
C GLU A 110 -3.88 5.72 20.82
N TYR A 111 -4.21 4.47 20.46
CA TYR A 111 -3.81 3.83 19.19
C TYR A 111 -4.90 3.89 18.11
N ARG A 112 -6.02 4.56 18.39
CA ARG A 112 -7.15 4.62 17.45
C ARG A 112 -6.88 5.63 16.35
N THR A 113 -7.44 5.32 15.18
CA THR A 113 -7.42 6.22 14.02
C THR A 113 -8.83 6.46 13.50
N TYR A 114 -9.03 7.58 12.82
CA TYR A 114 -10.34 8.05 12.37
C TYR A 114 -10.26 8.55 10.94
N ILE A 115 -11.02 7.94 10.04
CA ILE A 115 -11.09 8.35 8.64
C ILE A 115 -11.74 9.73 8.53
N THR A 116 -11.10 10.66 7.82
CA THR A 116 -11.63 12.01 7.60
C THR A 116 -12.30 12.19 6.23
N GLY A 117 -12.05 11.28 5.29
CA GLY A 117 -12.65 11.33 3.95
C GLY A 117 -11.64 11.15 2.84
N TRP A 118 -12.06 11.50 1.62
CA TRP A 118 -11.19 11.54 0.45
C TRP A 118 -10.35 12.80 0.43
N GLU A 119 -9.04 12.65 0.27
CA GLU A 119 -8.15 13.71 -0.21
C GLU A 119 -8.14 13.74 -1.76
N ILE A 120 -8.31 12.56 -2.38
CA ILE A 120 -8.50 12.38 -3.82
C ILE A 120 -9.52 11.26 -4.00
N GLU A 121 -10.62 11.56 -4.67
CA GLU A 121 -11.64 10.55 -4.98
C GLU A 121 -11.09 9.46 -5.92
N PRO A 122 -11.62 8.23 -5.83
CA PRO A 122 -11.21 7.13 -6.69
C PRO A 122 -11.38 7.42 -8.18
N ALA A 123 -10.31 7.19 -8.93
CA ALA A 123 -10.28 7.30 -10.38
C ALA A 123 -9.56 6.10 -11.01
N TYR A 124 -10.14 5.55 -12.08
CA TYR A 124 -9.56 4.46 -12.84
C TYR A 124 -8.98 4.96 -14.18
N ASP A 125 -7.75 4.56 -14.48
CA ASP A 125 -7.09 4.76 -15.76
C ASP A 125 -6.99 3.41 -16.48
N ILE A 126 -7.91 3.16 -17.41
CA ILE A 126 -7.93 1.94 -18.20
C ILE A 126 -6.67 1.76 -19.06
N THR A 127 -6.00 2.85 -19.47
CA THR A 127 -4.80 2.73 -20.32
C THR A 127 -3.60 2.19 -19.57
N LYS A 128 -3.64 2.23 -18.23
CA LYS A 128 -2.61 1.72 -17.32
C LYS A 128 -3.10 0.58 -16.45
N HIS A 129 -4.37 0.19 -16.61
CA HIS A 129 -5.09 -0.72 -15.71
C HIS A 129 -4.89 -0.36 -14.22
N GLN A 130 -5.07 0.92 -13.89
CA GLN A 130 -4.67 1.49 -12.61
C GLN A 130 -5.83 2.21 -11.90
N LEU A 131 -6.07 1.87 -10.63
CA LEU A 131 -6.99 2.59 -9.73
C LEU A 131 -6.18 3.46 -8.75
N VAL A 132 -6.53 4.73 -8.63
CA VAL A 132 -5.88 5.71 -7.77
C VAL A 132 -6.88 6.37 -6.84
N TYR A 133 -6.52 6.56 -5.57
CA TYR A 133 -7.29 7.35 -4.60
C TYR A 133 -6.41 7.78 -3.43
N SER A 134 -6.87 8.75 -2.65
CA SER A 134 -6.17 9.20 -1.45
C SER A 134 -7.12 9.36 -0.27
N LEU A 135 -6.84 8.66 0.83
CA LEU A 135 -7.67 8.64 2.02
C LEU A 135 -7.00 9.44 3.15
N GLY A 136 -7.72 10.42 3.69
CA GLY A 136 -7.29 11.16 4.88
C GLY A 136 -7.74 10.47 6.17
N PHE A 137 -6.93 10.58 7.21
CA PHE A 137 -7.25 10.10 8.55
C PHE A 137 -6.54 10.91 9.64
N LYS A 138 -6.98 10.74 10.88
CA LYS A 138 -6.32 11.28 12.08
C LYS A 138 -6.07 10.21 13.12
N ASN A 139 -4.98 10.31 13.87
CA ASN A 139 -4.76 9.52 15.08
C ASN A 139 -5.45 10.16 16.30
N ALA A 140 -5.31 9.53 17.46
CA ALA A 140 -5.85 10.02 18.74
C ALA A 140 -5.38 11.45 19.07
N ASP A 141 -4.12 11.78 18.74
CA ASP A 141 -3.49 13.10 18.95
C ASP A 141 -3.89 14.15 17.91
N GLN A 142 -4.86 13.86 17.04
CA GLN A 142 -5.34 14.73 15.96
C GLN A 142 -4.32 15.02 14.87
N GLN A 143 -3.21 14.28 14.82
CA GLN A 143 -2.25 14.35 13.71
C GLN A 143 -2.92 13.86 12.44
N ALA A 144 -2.93 14.71 11.41
CA ALA A 144 -3.57 14.43 10.13
C ALA A 144 -2.58 13.77 9.17
N MET A 145 -3.01 12.64 8.62
CA MET A 145 -2.21 11.75 7.79
C MET A 145 -2.99 11.37 6.54
N VAL A 146 -2.27 10.94 5.51
CA VAL A 146 -2.81 10.62 4.20
C VAL A 146 -2.21 9.32 3.69
N ASN A 147 -3.09 8.44 3.21
CA ASN A 147 -2.71 7.25 2.43
C ASN A 147 -3.07 7.46 0.97
N TYR A 148 -2.06 7.63 0.12
CA TYR A 148 -2.24 7.66 -1.33
C TYR A 148 -2.00 6.29 -1.93
N ASN A 149 -3.06 5.72 -2.50
CA ASN A 149 -3.10 4.34 -2.96
C ASN A 149 -3.05 4.31 -4.49
N VAL A 150 -2.15 3.48 -5.01
CA VAL A 150 -2.08 3.15 -6.42
C VAL A 150 -2.18 1.64 -6.57
N LYS A 151 -3.31 1.17 -7.12
CA LYS A 151 -3.56 -0.23 -7.42
C LYS A 151 -3.30 -0.49 -8.90
N LEU A 152 -2.35 -1.36 -9.21
CA LEU A 152 -2.02 -1.78 -10.57
C LEU A 152 -2.57 -3.18 -10.79
N LEU A 153 -3.49 -3.36 -11.72
CA LEU A 153 -3.96 -4.69 -12.08
C LEU A 153 -2.85 -5.48 -12.77
N THR A 154 -2.86 -6.78 -12.53
CA THR A 154 -1.92 -7.76 -13.08
C THR A 154 -2.72 -8.90 -13.69
N ARG A 155 -2.03 -9.82 -14.38
CA ARG A 155 -2.61 -11.04 -14.93
C ARG A 155 -3.49 -11.81 -13.94
N GLU A 156 -3.08 -11.91 -12.68
CA GLU A 156 -3.69 -12.81 -11.69
C GLU A 156 -4.20 -12.10 -10.41
N GLY A 157 -4.22 -10.76 -10.39
CA GLY A 157 -4.55 -9.99 -9.18
C GLY A 157 -4.14 -8.53 -9.31
N TYR A 158 -3.65 -7.92 -8.24
CA TYR A 158 -3.15 -6.55 -8.29
C TYR A 158 -2.04 -6.28 -7.28
N ILE A 159 -1.16 -5.34 -7.62
CA ILE A 159 -0.20 -4.72 -6.68
C ILE A 159 -0.83 -3.44 -6.15
N THR A 160 -0.72 -3.18 -4.85
CA THR A 160 -1.01 -1.85 -4.27
C THR A 160 0.30 -1.22 -3.82
N ALA A 161 0.62 -0.03 -4.30
CA ALA A 161 1.65 0.84 -3.72
C ALA A 161 0.96 1.92 -2.87
N ILE A 162 1.27 1.94 -1.58
CA ILE A 162 0.62 2.79 -0.58
C ILE A 162 1.64 3.79 -0.06
N LEU A 163 1.52 5.05 -0.47
CA LEU A 163 2.27 6.16 0.10
C LEU A 163 1.61 6.62 1.39
N VAL A 164 2.41 6.75 2.44
CA VAL A 164 2.01 7.26 3.75
C VAL A 164 2.76 8.54 4.03
N THR A 165 2.06 9.60 4.39
CA THR A 165 2.65 10.91 4.69
C THR A 165 1.69 11.71 5.57
N ASP A 166 2.19 12.75 6.23
CA ASP A 166 1.32 13.74 6.87
C ASP A 166 0.58 14.59 5.82
N THR A 167 -0.58 15.14 6.19
CA THR A 167 -1.39 15.97 5.29
C THR A 167 -0.69 17.25 4.84
N ALA A 168 0.18 17.83 5.68
CA ALA A 168 0.88 19.08 5.36
C ALA A 168 1.88 18.91 4.20
N ASN A 169 2.52 17.75 4.11
CA ASN A 169 3.48 17.42 3.06
C ASN A 169 2.88 16.63 1.89
N PHE A 170 1.57 16.31 1.91
CA PHE A 170 0.96 15.35 0.98
C PHE A 170 1.28 15.63 -0.50
N GLN A 171 1.13 16.86 -0.98
CA GLN A 171 1.38 17.17 -2.40
C GLN A 171 2.84 16.95 -2.80
N GLN A 172 3.79 17.33 -1.95
CA GLN A 172 5.22 17.15 -2.20
C GLN A 172 5.60 15.67 -2.14
N SER A 173 5.17 14.95 -1.09
CA SER A 173 5.43 13.52 -0.93
C SER A 173 4.82 12.72 -2.09
N ARG A 174 3.61 13.08 -2.53
CA ARG A 174 2.94 12.46 -3.67
C ARG A 174 3.75 12.64 -4.95
N GLN A 175 4.17 13.86 -5.27
CA GLN A 175 4.98 14.11 -6.46
C GLN A 175 6.29 13.30 -6.43
N ALA A 176 7.00 13.33 -5.30
CA ALA A 176 8.23 12.57 -5.13
C ALA A 176 7.99 11.05 -5.30
N PHE A 177 6.92 10.52 -4.71
CA PHE A 177 6.53 9.11 -4.85
C PHE A 177 6.21 8.74 -6.30
N GLU A 178 5.41 9.53 -7.01
CA GLU A 178 5.08 9.28 -8.41
C GLU A 178 6.35 9.25 -9.28
N GLU A 179 7.24 10.24 -9.11
CA GLU A 179 8.46 10.39 -9.90
C GLU A 179 9.54 9.35 -9.61
N THR A 180 9.74 9.02 -8.35
CA THR A 180 10.89 8.21 -7.90
C THR A 180 10.55 6.75 -7.64
N VAL A 181 9.28 6.42 -7.44
CA VAL A 181 8.83 5.06 -7.13
C VAL A 181 7.91 4.53 -8.22
N LEU A 182 6.76 5.18 -8.49
CA LEU A 182 5.79 4.63 -9.44
C LEU A 182 6.33 4.54 -10.87
N HIS A 183 7.00 5.59 -11.36
CA HIS A 183 7.64 5.57 -12.69
C HIS A 183 8.80 4.57 -12.80
N LYS A 184 9.26 4.00 -11.68
CA LYS A 184 10.36 3.03 -11.58
C LYS A 184 9.87 1.61 -11.27
N LEU A 185 8.57 1.43 -11.10
CA LEU A 185 7.92 0.15 -10.89
C LEU A 185 7.47 -0.43 -12.23
N SER A 186 7.85 -1.67 -12.52
CA SER A 186 7.47 -2.38 -13.74
C SER A 186 6.92 -3.77 -13.41
N ILE A 187 5.73 -4.10 -13.90
CA ILE A 187 5.20 -5.47 -13.80
C ILE A 187 6.05 -6.38 -14.68
N ASN A 188 6.46 -7.52 -14.14
CA ASN A 188 7.32 -8.46 -14.85
C ASN A 188 6.53 -9.18 -15.96
N ALA A 189 7.23 -9.56 -17.03
CA ALA A 189 6.66 -10.44 -18.05
C ALA A 189 6.17 -11.76 -17.43
N GLY A 190 5.04 -12.26 -17.92
CA GLY A 190 4.27 -13.34 -17.33
C GLY A 190 3.20 -12.88 -16.33
N TYR A 191 3.27 -11.64 -15.84
CA TYR A 191 2.34 -11.07 -14.85
C TYR A 191 1.59 -9.82 -15.35
N THR A 192 1.81 -9.33 -16.57
CA THR A 192 1.12 -8.11 -17.03
C THR A 192 -0.36 -8.38 -17.27
N TYR A 193 -1.18 -7.34 -17.17
CA TYR A 193 -2.63 -7.47 -17.30
C TYR A 193 -3.05 -8.09 -18.64
N GLU A 194 -2.37 -7.69 -19.72
CA GLU A 194 -2.63 -8.08 -21.10
C GLU A 194 -2.25 -9.54 -21.39
N GLU A 195 -1.45 -10.15 -20.53
CA GLU A 195 -1.05 -11.57 -20.66
C GLU A 195 -2.12 -12.54 -20.12
N TYR A 196 -3.29 -12.04 -19.71
CA TYR A 196 -4.41 -12.87 -19.31
C TYR A 196 -4.85 -13.83 -20.41
N ASN A 197 -5.04 -15.09 -20.01
CA ASN A 197 -5.55 -16.15 -20.86
C ASN A 197 -6.74 -16.83 -20.18
N ALA A 198 -7.95 -16.57 -20.69
CA ALA A 198 -9.20 -17.14 -20.17
C ALA A 198 -9.28 -18.67 -20.20
N SER A 199 -8.39 -19.36 -20.94
CA SER A 199 -8.34 -20.83 -20.97
C SER A 199 -7.53 -21.43 -19.82
N THR A 200 -6.65 -20.65 -19.18
CA THR A 200 -5.72 -21.14 -18.15
C THR A 200 -5.82 -20.37 -16.84
N ASP A 201 -6.15 -19.08 -16.91
CA ASP A 201 -6.06 -18.18 -15.78
C ASP A 201 -7.40 -18.10 -15.06
N LYS A 202 -7.34 -17.96 -13.75
CA LYS A 202 -8.53 -17.76 -12.93
C LYS A 202 -9.05 -16.34 -13.14
N THR A 203 -10.26 -16.21 -13.67
CA THR A 203 -11.02 -14.95 -13.60
C THR A 203 -11.41 -14.67 -12.15
N SER A 204 -11.25 -13.42 -11.74
CA SER A 204 -11.72 -12.98 -10.44
C SER A 204 -13.24 -12.96 -10.39
N THR A 205 -13.80 -13.28 -9.23
CA THR A 205 -15.24 -13.11 -8.96
C THR A 205 -15.58 -11.67 -8.58
N ILE A 206 -14.57 -10.80 -8.49
CA ILE A 206 -14.69 -9.41 -8.09
C ILE A 206 -14.37 -8.48 -9.27
N GLY A 207 -15.10 -7.37 -9.38
CA GLY A 207 -14.80 -6.27 -10.31
C GLY A 207 -14.04 -5.13 -9.64
N LEU A 208 -13.84 -4.01 -10.36
CA LEU A 208 -13.18 -2.81 -9.83
C LEU A 208 -13.84 -2.29 -8.55
N ASN A 209 -15.17 -2.32 -8.46
CA ASN A 209 -15.93 -1.99 -7.25
C ASN A 209 -15.71 -2.91 -6.05
N SER A 210 -15.06 -4.05 -6.23
CA SER A 210 -14.79 -4.99 -5.14
C SER A 210 -13.31 -4.99 -4.73
N LEU A 211 -12.43 -4.31 -5.48
CA LEU A 211 -11.14 -3.83 -4.96
C LEU A 211 -11.32 -2.94 -3.72
N LEU A 212 -12.55 -2.46 -3.51
CA LEU A 212 -12.96 -1.51 -2.49
C LEU A 212 -13.08 -2.10 -1.07
N MET A 213 -13.13 -3.42 -0.91
CA MET A 213 -13.47 -4.05 0.38
C MET A 213 -12.32 -4.76 1.08
N GLY A 214 -11.09 -4.70 0.56
CA GLY A 214 -9.99 -5.56 1.01
C GLY A 214 -10.25 -6.98 0.55
N GLY A 215 -9.44 -7.48 -0.38
CA GLY A 215 -9.71 -8.73 -1.08
C GLY A 215 -9.70 -9.96 -0.16
N SER A 216 -10.87 -10.37 0.31
CA SER A 216 -11.31 -11.77 0.48
C SER A 216 -12.70 -11.87 1.12
N GLY A 217 -13.70 -11.10 0.64
CA GLY A 217 -15.14 -11.34 0.86
C GLY A 217 -15.69 -11.47 2.30
N THR A 218 -14.86 -11.32 3.34
CA THR A 218 -15.20 -11.57 4.75
C THR A 218 -14.34 -10.79 5.73
N GLN A 219 -13.28 -10.12 5.28
CA GLN A 219 -12.36 -9.36 6.12
C GLN A 219 -12.35 -7.92 5.61
N LEU A 220 -12.80 -6.97 6.43
CA LEU A 220 -12.61 -5.54 6.16
C LEU A 220 -11.11 -5.25 5.97
N PRO A 221 -10.73 -4.25 5.15
CA PRO A 221 -9.33 -3.94 4.94
C PRO A 221 -8.71 -3.55 6.28
N ARG A 222 -7.87 -4.43 6.83
CA ARG A 222 -7.02 -4.10 7.97
C ARG A 222 -5.96 -3.17 7.43
N ASN A 223 -6.08 -1.87 7.74
CA ASN A 223 -5.11 -0.90 7.31
C ASN A 223 -3.87 -1.01 8.22
N SER A 224 -3.08 -2.05 8.00
CA SER A 224 -1.75 -2.31 8.57
C SER A 224 -0.85 -1.07 8.57
N VAL A 225 -1.04 -0.21 7.57
CA VAL A 225 -0.30 1.03 7.31
C VAL A 225 -0.69 2.21 8.21
N LEU A 226 -1.92 2.28 8.75
CA LEU A 226 -2.34 3.39 9.63
C LEU A 226 -1.54 3.42 10.94
N PHE A 227 -1.09 2.27 11.43
CA PHE A 227 -0.39 2.13 12.71
C PHE A 227 1.07 2.58 12.65
N PHE A 228 1.70 2.50 11.47
CA PHE A 228 3.13 2.77 11.30
C PHE A 228 3.52 4.22 11.65
N CYS A 229 2.59 5.18 11.56
CA CYS A 229 2.90 6.60 11.76
C CYS A 229 2.71 7.12 13.18
N SER A 230 2.11 6.37 14.11
CA SER A 230 1.75 6.90 15.44
C SER A 230 2.95 7.17 16.38
N LYS A 231 4.17 6.73 16.04
CA LYS A 231 5.35 6.88 16.92
C LYS A 231 6.63 7.38 16.24
N LYS A 232 6.58 7.81 14.97
CA LYS A 232 7.81 8.30 14.29
C LYS A 232 8.39 9.60 14.89
N ASP A 233 7.72 10.23 15.86
CA ASP A 233 8.23 11.38 16.61
C ASP A 233 9.27 11.00 17.71
N GLY A 234 9.85 9.81 17.66
CA GLY A 234 10.73 9.27 18.71
C GLY A 234 12.06 8.64 18.27
N LEU A 235 12.52 8.85 17.03
CA LEU A 235 13.85 8.45 16.55
C LEU A 235 14.55 9.63 15.88
#